data_AF-A0A0K2RE84-F1
#
_entry.id   AF-A0A0K2RE84-F1
#
_cell.length_a   1.000
_cell.length_b   1.000
_cell.length_c   1.000
_cell.angle_alpha   90.00
_cell.angle_beta   90.00
_cell.angle_gamma   90.00
#
_symmetry.space_group_name_H-M   'P 1'
#
loop_
_entity.id
_entity.type
_entity.pdbx_description
1 polymer ?
#
loop_
_entity_poly.entity_id
_entity_poly.type
_entity_poly.pdbx_seq_one_letter_code
_entity_poly.pdbx_strand_id
1 'polypeptide(L)'
;MRTLLLAFLAVLVLGVGAVLVPRDVGKPQAVPFSETARSEALSSTETLLGSASLLESTDTVMLLTSQAQALLQPSGPPASSTPTATPSLRATQDRPTRAGFVSALSASASRRLADAANADGGMARLLAAVGTAQLLESSRLATNWGLPLPATRPGECRPAPPPSCPASTGTSTTAPTPGTAPTQADLPGALAAVVSSEQEAIYAYQVALTKLDAKASATATTWLARHQELLRGAEAQGRLHCIATPPREAGYRLPATFAAKPGLALGSMESSSLTAYADLVALSEGETRQWAIDGLVDAAKRSQAWGTPVGPFAGLAVDGKALPRCRAALRVHRKAFLCWRQQIPSAWLVPWLPSKLQPCTRTNHTPTTSPTGSTGSGRRPWRQ
;
A
#
# COMPACT_ATOMS: atom_id res chain seq x y z
N MET A 1 -9.29 -23.42 -67.26
CA MET A 1 -8.69 -22.15 -66.76
C MET A 1 -9.00 -21.86 -65.28
N ARG A 2 -10.26 -21.92 -64.82
CA ARG A 2 -10.61 -21.61 -63.40
C ARG A 2 -9.87 -22.44 -62.34
N THR A 3 -9.70 -23.75 -62.56
CA THR A 3 -9.03 -24.66 -61.62
C THR A 3 -7.53 -24.37 -61.49
N LEU A 4 -6.89 -24.00 -62.60
CA LEU A 4 -5.46 -23.63 -62.65
C LEU A 4 -5.19 -22.32 -61.89
N LEU A 5 -6.13 -21.37 -61.97
CA LEU A 5 -6.05 -20.08 -61.29
C LEU A 5 -6.24 -20.22 -59.77
N LEU A 6 -7.13 -21.13 -59.33
CA LEU A 6 -7.33 -21.44 -57.91
C LEU A 6 -6.12 -22.17 -57.30
N ALA A 7 -5.51 -23.10 -58.03
CA ALA A 7 -4.29 -23.77 -57.58
C ALA A 7 -3.12 -22.80 -57.41
N PHE A 8 -2.96 -21.87 -58.37
CA PHE A 8 -1.91 -20.85 -58.31
C PHE A 8 -2.13 -19.87 -57.14
N LEU A 9 -3.38 -19.48 -56.88
CA LEU A 9 -3.74 -18.63 -55.73
C LEU A 9 -3.46 -19.33 -54.40
N ALA A 10 -3.77 -20.62 -54.28
CA ALA A 10 -3.50 -21.40 -53.07
C ALA A 10 -1.99 -21.53 -52.79
N VAL A 11 -1.18 -21.78 -53.82
CA VAL A 11 0.29 -21.82 -53.70
C VAL A 11 0.86 -20.45 -53.33
N LEU A 12 0.29 -19.36 -53.85
CA LEU A 12 0.74 -18.01 -53.54
C LEU A 12 0.38 -17.61 -52.10
N VAL A 13 -0.79 -18.00 -51.59
CA VAL A 13 -1.19 -17.79 -50.19
C VAL A 13 -0.33 -18.63 -49.23
N LEU A 14 -0.01 -19.87 -49.59
CA LEU A 14 0.89 -20.73 -48.81
C LEU A 14 2.35 -20.25 -48.86
N GLY A 15 2.79 -19.68 -49.98
CA GLY A 15 4.15 -19.16 -50.15
C GLY A 15 4.39 -17.80 -49.49
N VAL A 16 3.38 -16.92 -49.47
CA VAL A 16 3.48 -15.58 -48.86
C VAL A 16 3.22 -15.61 -47.36
N GLY A 17 2.48 -16.60 -46.85
CA GLY A 17 2.22 -16.76 -45.41
C GLY A 17 3.42 -17.24 -44.58
N ALA A 18 4.50 -17.71 -45.21
CA ALA A 18 5.68 -18.26 -44.55
C ALA A 18 6.89 -17.30 -44.62
N VAL A 19 6.67 -16.00 -44.37
CA VAL A 19 7.78 -15.10 -44.03
C VAL A 19 8.30 -15.54 -42.66
N LEU A 20 9.28 -16.44 -42.68
CA LEU A 20 10.19 -16.72 -41.58
C LEU A 20 10.96 -15.44 -41.31
N VAL A 21 10.34 -14.48 -40.61
CA VAL A 21 11.07 -13.41 -39.94
C VAL A 21 12.07 -14.15 -39.06
N PRO A 22 13.39 -14.03 -39.33
CA PRO A 22 14.38 -14.57 -38.41
C PRO A 22 14.02 -13.95 -37.07
N ARG A 23 13.62 -14.77 -36.10
CA ARG A 23 13.57 -14.30 -34.72
C ARG A 23 15.00 -13.96 -34.44
N ASP A 24 15.32 -12.68 -34.58
CA ASP A 24 16.45 -12.08 -33.89
C ASP A 24 16.29 -12.61 -32.47
N VAL A 25 17.20 -13.49 -32.06
CA VAL A 25 17.28 -13.97 -30.69
C VAL A 25 17.84 -12.78 -29.92
N GLY A 26 17.02 -11.73 -29.87
CA GLY A 26 17.30 -10.46 -29.29
C GLY A 26 17.59 -10.74 -27.83
N LYS A 27 18.68 -10.13 -27.36
CA LYS A 27 19.10 -10.17 -25.96
C LYS A 27 17.84 -10.03 -25.08
N PRO A 28 17.63 -10.91 -24.09
CA PRO A 28 16.45 -10.86 -23.23
C PRO A 28 16.19 -9.42 -22.79
N GLN A 29 15.03 -8.86 -23.14
CA GLN A 29 14.66 -7.53 -22.69
C GLN A 29 14.72 -7.54 -21.16
N ALA A 30 15.45 -6.57 -20.59
CA ALA A 30 15.52 -6.42 -19.15
C ALA A 30 14.10 -6.24 -18.61
N VAL A 31 13.74 -7.03 -17.60
CA VAL A 31 12.43 -6.91 -16.93
C VAL A 31 12.33 -5.51 -16.33
N PRO A 32 11.25 -4.75 -16.59
CA PRO A 32 11.11 -3.40 -16.04
C PRO A 32 11.06 -3.45 -14.51
N PHE A 33 11.61 -2.41 -13.85
CA PHE A 33 11.69 -2.35 -12.38
C PHE A 33 10.32 -2.56 -11.71
N SER A 34 9.27 -1.93 -12.25
CA SER A 34 7.90 -2.05 -11.75
C SER A 34 7.39 -3.48 -11.69
N GLU A 35 7.74 -4.30 -12.68
CA GLU A 35 7.32 -5.71 -12.74
C GLU A 35 8.07 -6.56 -11.72
N THR A 36 9.37 -6.31 -11.57
CA THR A 36 10.19 -6.92 -10.50
C THR A 36 9.63 -6.55 -9.13
N ALA A 37 9.41 -5.27 -8.86
CA ALA A 37 8.85 -4.78 -7.60
C ALA A 37 7.46 -5.37 -7.30
N ARG A 38 6.58 -5.46 -8.31
CA ARG A 38 5.27 -6.11 -8.19
C ARG A 38 5.39 -7.58 -7.82
N SER A 39 6.26 -8.32 -8.50
CA SER A 39 6.46 -9.76 -8.25
C SER A 39 7.01 -10.03 -6.84
N GLU A 40 7.96 -9.21 -6.38
CA GLU A 40 8.50 -9.28 -5.02
C GLU A 40 7.44 -8.89 -3.97
N ALA A 41 6.63 -7.87 -4.25
CA ALA A 41 5.51 -7.49 -3.39
C ALA A 41 4.54 -8.64 -3.18
N LEU A 42 4.18 -9.35 -4.25
CA LEU A 42 3.28 -10.47 -4.21
C LEU A 42 3.86 -11.61 -3.37
N SER A 43 5.10 -12.02 -3.65
CA SER A 43 5.79 -13.10 -2.91
C SER A 43 5.90 -12.81 -1.41
N SER A 44 6.27 -11.58 -1.03
CA SER A 44 6.29 -11.16 0.38
C SER A 44 4.90 -11.18 1.01
N THR A 45 3.87 -10.75 0.29
CA THR A 45 2.49 -10.73 0.78
C THR A 45 1.97 -12.15 1.03
N GLU A 46 2.27 -13.11 0.15
CA GLU A 46 1.92 -14.52 0.34
C GLU A 46 2.61 -15.14 1.56
N THR A 47 3.88 -14.83 1.77
CA THR A 47 4.65 -15.27 2.95
C THR A 47 4.03 -14.71 4.25
N LEU A 48 3.68 -13.42 4.25
CA LEU A 48 2.99 -12.79 5.38
C LEU A 48 1.60 -13.37 5.61
N LEU A 49 0.86 -13.70 4.55
CA LEU A 49 -0.47 -14.31 4.64
C LEU A 49 -0.42 -15.69 5.33
N GLY A 50 0.58 -16.51 5.00
CA GLY A 50 0.83 -17.79 5.69
C GLY A 50 1.09 -17.58 7.19
N SER A 51 1.90 -16.59 7.54
CA SER A 51 2.20 -16.25 8.94
C SER A 51 0.99 -15.71 9.69
N ALA A 52 0.21 -14.82 9.08
CA ALA A 52 -1.01 -14.26 9.66
C ALA A 52 -2.07 -15.33 9.94
N SER A 53 -2.17 -16.34 9.06
CA SER A 53 -3.08 -17.48 9.23
C SER A 53 -2.69 -18.35 10.43
N LEU A 54 -1.39 -18.58 10.66
CA LEU A 54 -0.88 -19.34 11.83
C LEU A 54 -1.05 -18.59 13.16
N LEU A 55 -1.17 -17.25 13.10
CA LEU A 55 -1.45 -16.37 14.22
C LEU A 55 -2.95 -16.06 14.39
N GLU A 56 -3.82 -16.60 13.52
CA GLU A 56 -5.27 -16.45 13.55
C GLU A 56 -5.76 -14.98 13.47
N SER A 57 -4.98 -14.10 12.83
CA SER A 57 -5.35 -12.68 12.66
C SER A 57 -6.25 -12.47 11.44
N THR A 58 -7.57 -12.63 11.65
CA THR A 58 -8.57 -12.61 10.56
C THR A 58 -8.57 -11.31 9.75
N ASP A 59 -8.51 -10.15 10.40
CA ASP A 59 -8.45 -8.84 9.73
C ASP A 59 -7.21 -8.73 8.83
N THR A 60 -6.05 -9.14 9.34
CA THR A 60 -4.78 -9.11 8.60
C THR A 60 -4.81 -10.06 7.41
N VAL A 61 -5.41 -11.24 7.57
CA VAL A 61 -5.60 -12.20 6.47
C VAL A 61 -6.46 -11.58 5.37
N MET A 62 -7.58 -10.90 5.71
CA MET A 62 -8.41 -10.22 4.70
C MET A 62 -7.67 -9.07 4.00
N LEU A 63 -6.90 -8.29 4.76
CA LEU A 63 -6.07 -7.20 4.22
C LEU A 63 -5.02 -7.73 3.23
N LEU A 64 -4.20 -8.69 3.65
CA LEU A 64 -3.14 -9.26 2.81
C LEU A 64 -3.70 -10.03 1.60
N THR A 65 -4.85 -10.69 1.75
CA THR A 65 -5.54 -11.34 0.62
C THR A 65 -5.97 -10.31 -0.43
N SER A 66 -6.56 -9.19 0.01
CA SER A 66 -6.96 -8.12 -0.89
C SER A 66 -5.74 -7.56 -1.63
N GLN A 67 -4.64 -7.32 -0.92
CA GLN A 67 -3.40 -6.81 -1.49
C GLN A 67 -2.78 -7.76 -2.52
N ALA A 68 -2.70 -9.06 -2.21
CA ALA A 68 -2.22 -10.07 -3.16
C ALA A 68 -3.06 -10.09 -4.44
N GLN A 69 -4.38 -9.97 -4.33
CA GLN A 69 -5.28 -9.91 -5.49
C GLN A 69 -5.04 -8.66 -6.34
N ALA A 70 -4.86 -7.50 -5.74
CA ALA A 70 -4.55 -6.27 -6.49
C ALA A 70 -3.20 -6.37 -7.22
N LEU A 71 -2.19 -6.99 -6.59
CA LEU A 71 -0.88 -7.21 -7.19
C LEU A 71 -0.90 -8.23 -8.34
N LEU A 72 -1.90 -9.12 -8.38
CA LEU A 72 -2.10 -10.09 -9.46
C LEU A 72 -2.81 -9.52 -10.70
N GLN A 73 -3.48 -8.37 -10.60
CA GLN A 73 -4.25 -7.85 -11.74
C GLN A 73 -3.32 -7.56 -12.94
N PRO A 74 -3.63 -8.10 -14.13
CA PRO A 74 -2.73 -8.04 -15.27
C PRO A 74 -2.62 -6.59 -15.78
N SER A 75 -1.42 -6.05 -15.67
CA SER A 75 -1.05 -4.77 -16.28
C SER A 75 -0.55 -5.04 -17.71
N GLY A 76 -1.44 -5.38 -18.66
CA GLY A 76 -1.10 -5.54 -20.08
C GLY A 76 -1.11 -6.98 -20.64
N PRO A 77 -0.94 -7.14 -21.98
CA PRO A 77 -1.09 -8.40 -22.69
C PRO A 77 -0.09 -9.47 -22.23
N PRO A 78 -0.45 -10.76 -22.30
CA PRO A 78 0.28 -11.83 -21.64
C PRO A 78 1.66 -12.03 -22.28
N ALA A 79 2.71 -11.67 -21.55
CA ALA A 79 4.04 -12.20 -21.79
C ALA A 79 4.11 -13.59 -21.14
N SER A 80 4.30 -14.62 -21.96
CA SER A 80 4.56 -15.98 -21.51
C SER A 80 5.94 -16.06 -20.84
N SER A 81 5.99 -15.80 -19.53
CA SER A 81 7.14 -16.10 -18.71
C SER A 81 6.87 -17.39 -17.92
N THR A 82 7.63 -18.44 -18.27
CA THR A 82 7.75 -19.64 -17.44
C THR A 82 8.52 -19.28 -16.16
N PRO A 83 7.97 -19.50 -14.96
CA PRO A 83 8.71 -19.30 -13.73
C PRO A 83 9.75 -20.41 -13.55
N THR A 84 11.03 -20.03 -13.47
CA THR A 84 12.12 -20.88 -12.99
C THR A 84 12.65 -20.29 -11.69
N ALA A 85 12.17 -20.81 -10.56
CA ALA A 85 12.88 -20.72 -9.28
C ALA A 85 12.41 -21.86 -8.39
N THR A 86 13.32 -22.76 -8.05
CA THR A 86 13.11 -23.84 -7.08
C THR A 86 13.68 -23.38 -5.74
N PRO A 87 12.87 -22.95 -4.75
CA PRO A 87 13.40 -22.71 -3.42
C PRO A 87 13.60 -24.05 -2.72
N SER A 88 14.86 -24.43 -2.52
CA SER A 88 15.25 -25.55 -1.67
C SER A 88 15.54 -25.03 -0.28
N LEU A 89 14.61 -25.16 0.66
CA LEU A 89 14.88 -24.97 2.09
C LEU A 89 14.08 -25.97 2.93
N ARG A 90 14.74 -27.06 3.35
CA ARG A 90 14.42 -27.79 4.58
C ARG A 90 14.95 -26.96 5.75
N ALA A 91 14.16 -26.02 6.23
CA ALA A 91 14.29 -25.52 7.59
C ALA A 91 13.08 -26.06 8.37
N THR A 92 13.32 -26.62 9.56
CA THR A 92 12.29 -26.78 10.58
C THR A 92 11.65 -25.41 10.78
N GLN A 93 10.49 -25.18 10.17
CA GLN A 93 9.79 -23.90 10.28
C GLN A 93 9.22 -23.79 11.69
N ASP A 94 9.98 -23.14 12.55
CA ASP A 94 9.46 -22.66 13.82
C ASP A 94 8.23 -21.81 13.57
N ARG A 95 7.23 -21.99 14.45
CA ARG A 95 5.98 -21.23 14.38
C ARG A 95 6.30 -19.73 14.42
N PRO A 96 5.71 -18.90 13.53
CA PRO A 96 5.97 -17.47 13.53
C PRO A 96 5.58 -16.86 14.88
N THR A 97 6.47 -16.04 15.44
CA THR A 97 6.19 -15.27 16.66
C THR A 97 5.44 -13.98 16.31
N ARG A 98 4.65 -13.46 17.25
CA ARG A 98 3.94 -12.17 17.07
C ARG A 98 4.89 -11.01 16.76
N ALA A 99 6.01 -10.93 17.48
CA ALA A 99 7.03 -9.90 17.27
C ALA A 99 7.72 -10.05 15.90
N GLY A 100 8.06 -11.28 15.51
CA GLY A 100 8.62 -11.57 14.19
C GLY A 100 7.66 -11.17 13.06
N PHE A 101 6.36 -11.42 13.24
CA PHE A 101 5.34 -11.04 12.26
C PHE A 101 5.18 -9.52 12.12
N VAL A 102 5.08 -8.77 13.22
CA VAL A 102 5.00 -7.29 13.18
C VAL A 102 6.24 -6.71 12.49
N SER A 103 7.43 -7.21 12.82
CA SER A 103 8.68 -6.78 12.20
C SER A 103 8.70 -7.07 10.70
N ALA A 104 8.32 -8.27 10.29
CA ALA A 104 8.25 -8.65 8.88
C ALA A 104 7.22 -7.80 8.09
N LEU A 105 6.06 -7.50 8.70
CA LEU A 105 5.03 -6.66 8.08
C LEU A 105 5.51 -5.21 7.91
N SER A 106 6.16 -4.63 8.92
CA SER A 106 6.75 -3.27 8.83
C SER A 106 7.92 -3.19 7.85
N ALA A 107 8.75 -4.24 7.77
CA ALA A 107 9.83 -4.34 6.78
C ALA A 107 9.27 -4.45 5.34
N SER A 108 8.21 -5.24 5.14
CA SER A 108 7.48 -5.30 3.87
C SER A 108 6.93 -3.93 3.50
N ALA A 109 6.22 -3.27 4.44
CA ALA A 109 5.67 -1.93 4.23
C ALA A 109 6.74 -0.92 3.78
N SER A 110 7.88 -0.88 4.49
CA SER A 110 9.01 0.00 4.18
C SER A 110 9.61 -0.26 2.80
N ARG A 111 9.69 -1.54 2.39
CA ARG A 111 10.16 -1.91 1.06
C ARG A 111 9.18 -1.46 -0.02
N ARG A 112 7.87 -1.66 0.17
CA ARG A 112 6.85 -1.23 -0.79
C ARG A 112 6.83 0.29 -0.98
N LEU A 113 7.01 1.06 0.10
CA LEU A 113 7.12 2.52 0.02
C LEU A 113 8.40 2.96 -0.71
N ALA A 114 9.52 2.28 -0.50
CA ALA A 114 10.77 2.55 -1.23
C ALA A 114 10.65 2.18 -2.72
N ASP A 115 10.00 1.06 -3.05
CA ASP A 115 9.78 0.66 -4.43
C ASP A 115 8.80 1.59 -5.15
N ALA A 116 7.80 2.11 -4.45
CA ALA A 116 6.87 3.11 -4.99
C ALA A 116 7.59 4.38 -5.48
N ALA A 117 8.67 4.79 -4.82
CA ALA A 117 9.46 5.95 -5.24
C ALA A 117 10.08 5.78 -6.65
N ASN A 118 10.28 4.54 -7.10
CA ASN A 118 10.98 4.22 -8.35
C ASN A 118 10.09 3.49 -9.40
N ALA A 119 8.89 3.04 -9.03
CA ALA A 119 7.98 2.32 -9.92
C ALA A 119 7.32 3.25 -10.94
N ASP A 120 6.61 2.72 -11.93
CA ASP A 120 5.92 3.54 -12.93
C ASP A 120 4.51 3.89 -12.47
N GLY A 121 4.12 5.16 -12.66
CA GLY A 121 2.73 5.63 -12.63
C GLY A 121 1.79 4.96 -11.62
N GLY A 122 0.80 4.23 -12.14
CA GLY A 122 -0.19 3.52 -11.33
C GLY A 122 0.39 2.43 -10.41
N MET A 123 1.52 1.81 -10.78
CA MET A 123 2.20 0.83 -9.90
C MET A 123 2.83 1.52 -8.68
N ALA A 124 3.40 2.72 -8.85
CA ALA A 124 3.87 3.52 -7.72
C ALA A 124 2.74 3.81 -6.72
N ARG A 125 1.58 4.21 -7.22
CA ARG A 125 0.37 4.42 -6.40
C ARG A 125 -0.08 3.14 -5.69
N LEU A 126 -0.11 2.01 -6.38
CA LEU A 126 -0.48 0.72 -5.80
C LEU A 126 0.49 0.32 -4.68
N LEU A 127 1.80 0.36 -4.95
CA LEU A 127 2.84 0.01 -3.98
C LEU A 127 2.82 0.95 -2.77
N ALA A 128 2.60 2.25 -2.97
CA ALA A 128 2.47 3.22 -1.89
C ALA A 128 1.23 2.95 -1.03
N ALA A 129 0.09 2.64 -1.65
CA ALA A 129 -1.15 2.30 -0.94
C ALA A 129 -1.01 1.01 -0.12
N VAL A 130 -0.41 -0.04 -0.71
CA VAL A 130 -0.13 -1.31 -0.03
C VAL A 130 0.84 -1.10 1.13
N GLY A 131 1.95 -0.39 0.88
CA GLY A 131 2.95 -0.08 1.91
C GLY A 131 2.36 0.71 3.08
N THR A 132 1.52 1.71 2.79
CA THR A 132 0.83 2.51 3.80
C THR A 132 -0.11 1.64 4.65
N ALA A 133 -0.94 0.80 4.01
CA ALA A 133 -1.86 -0.08 4.72
C ALA A 133 -1.13 -1.12 5.59
N GLN A 134 -0.03 -1.71 5.09
CA GLN A 134 0.80 -2.64 5.87
C GLN A 134 1.48 -1.95 7.05
N LEU A 135 1.93 -0.71 6.89
CA LEU A 135 2.52 0.07 7.97
C LEU A 135 1.51 0.30 9.09
N LEU A 136 0.30 0.79 8.77
CA LEU A 136 -0.76 1.01 9.76
C LEU A 136 -1.18 -0.28 10.47
N GLU A 137 -1.30 -1.37 9.73
CA GLU A 137 -1.64 -2.67 10.30
C GLU A 137 -0.54 -3.17 11.25
N SER A 138 0.74 -3.00 10.89
CA SER A 138 1.85 -3.36 11.77
C SER A 138 1.84 -2.57 13.08
N SER A 139 1.55 -1.26 13.03
CA SER A 139 1.40 -0.44 14.24
C SER A 139 0.20 -0.85 15.08
N ARG A 140 -0.95 -1.14 14.45
CA ARG A 140 -2.16 -1.63 15.13
C ARG A 140 -1.90 -2.94 15.88
N LEU A 141 -1.27 -3.90 15.22
CA LEU A 141 -0.93 -5.20 15.81
C LEU A 141 0.09 -5.05 16.95
N ALA A 142 1.09 -4.19 16.78
CA ALA A 142 2.06 -3.90 17.83
C ALA A 142 1.37 -3.39 19.10
N THR A 143 0.48 -2.40 18.97
CA THR A 143 -0.31 -1.88 20.10
C THR A 143 -1.19 -2.96 20.72
N ASN A 144 -1.94 -3.71 19.90
CA ASN A 144 -2.85 -4.75 20.40
C ASN A 144 -2.14 -5.91 21.10
N TRP A 145 -0.89 -6.19 20.74
CA TRP A 145 -0.08 -7.24 21.35
C TRP A 145 0.88 -6.74 22.43
N GLY A 146 0.85 -5.45 22.76
CA GLY A 146 1.75 -4.85 23.77
C GLY A 146 3.23 -4.91 23.35
N LEU A 147 3.51 -4.83 22.05
CA LEU A 147 4.86 -4.82 21.49
C LEU A 147 5.34 -3.37 21.25
N PRO A 148 6.66 -3.15 21.19
CA PRO A 148 7.20 -1.87 20.74
C PRO A 148 6.65 -1.48 19.37
N LEU A 149 6.29 -0.21 19.20
CA LEU A 149 5.88 0.29 17.88
C LEU A 149 7.05 0.18 16.90
N PRO A 150 6.80 -0.26 15.65
CA PRO A 150 7.83 -0.25 14.63
C PRO A 150 8.38 1.16 14.44
N ALA A 151 9.70 1.30 14.32
CA ALA A 151 10.30 2.59 14.03
C ALA A 151 9.76 3.13 12.70
N THR A 152 9.05 4.24 12.73
CA THR A 152 8.82 5.06 11.54
C THR A 152 10.15 5.68 11.16
N ARG A 153 10.59 5.50 9.90
CA ARG A 153 11.84 6.11 9.43
C ARG A 153 11.82 7.62 9.74
N PRO A 154 12.87 8.18 10.37
CA PRO A 154 13.06 9.61 10.43
C PRO A 154 13.48 10.10 9.04
N GLY A 155 12.51 10.58 8.26
CA GLY A 155 12.74 11.21 6.96
C GLY A 155 12.58 12.71 7.09
N GLU A 156 13.58 13.40 7.62
CA GLU A 156 13.60 14.86 7.64
C GLU A 156 14.56 15.34 6.54
N CYS A 157 14.12 15.24 5.30
CA CYS A 157 14.78 15.92 4.18
C CYS A 157 14.27 17.36 4.15
N ARG A 158 15.08 18.27 4.70
CA ARG A 158 14.90 19.72 4.54
C ARG A 158 15.10 20.08 3.06
N PRO A 159 14.12 20.71 2.38
CA PRO A 159 14.28 21.04 0.98
C PRO A 159 15.35 22.13 0.76
N ALA A 160 16.15 21.95 -0.29
CA ALA A 160 17.07 22.95 -0.81
C ALA A 160 16.28 24.13 -1.44
N PRO A 161 16.86 25.35 -1.52
CA PRO A 161 16.17 26.50 -2.11
C PRO A 161 15.80 26.23 -3.58
N PRO A 162 14.58 26.60 -4.01
CA PRO A 162 14.10 26.27 -5.35
C PRO A 162 14.83 27.11 -6.42
N PRO A 163 15.06 26.54 -7.62
CA PRO A 163 15.44 27.33 -8.79
C PRO A 163 14.31 28.29 -9.19
N SER A 164 14.68 29.47 -9.71
CA SER A 164 13.74 30.50 -10.14
C SER A 164 13.04 30.10 -11.44
N CYS A 165 11.70 29.96 -11.44
CA CYS A 165 10.95 29.87 -12.70
C CYS A 165 10.99 31.20 -13.44
N PRO A 166 11.11 31.21 -14.78
CA PRO A 166 10.91 32.42 -15.56
C PRO A 166 9.45 32.89 -15.43
N ALA A 167 9.26 34.20 -15.22
CA ALA A 167 7.94 34.80 -15.11
C ALA A 167 7.18 34.63 -16.43
N SER A 168 6.13 33.80 -16.42
CA SER A 168 5.19 33.74 -17.54
C SER A 168 4.27 34.96 -17.48
N THR A 169 4.34 35.81 -18.50
CA THR A 169 3.42 36.93 -18.72
C THR A 169 2.01 36.39 -18.93
N GLY A 170 1.16 36.60 -17.93
CA GLY A 170 -0.23 36.15 -17.93
C GLY A 170 -1.00 36.72 -19.12
N THR A 171 -1.48 35.83 -19.99
CA THR A 171 -2.54 36.16 -20.94
C THR A 171 -3.80 35.47 -20.44
N SER A 172 -4.74 36.28 -19.93
CA SER A 172 -6.06 35.85 -19.49
C SER A 172 -6.77 35.09 -20.62
N THR A 173 -7.18 33.85 -20.36
CA THR A 173 -8.05 33.10 -21.29
C THR A 173 -9.25 32.55 -20.53
N THR A 174 -10.39 33.14 -20.89
CA THR A 174 -11.70 32.54 -21.19
C THR A 174 -12.25 31.45 -20.27
N ALA A 175 -13.47 31.72 -19.78
CA ALA A 175 -14.30 30.81 -19.00
C ALA A 175 -14.51 29.44 -19.70
N PRO A 176 -14.58 28.33 -18.94
CA PRO A 176 -14.73 27.00 -19.51
C PRO A 176 -16.16 26.78 -20.04
N THR A 177 -16.25 26.33 -21.28
CA THR A 177 -17.48 25.81 -21.90
C THR A 177 -17.87 24.47 -21.25
N PRO A 178 -19.13 24.25 -20.85
CA PRO A 178 -19.56 22.95 -20.34
C PRO A 178 -19.64 21.93 -21.49
N GLY A 179 -18.85 20.85 -21.42
CA GLY A 179 -18.95 19.75 -22.39
C GLY A 179 -17.67 18.96 -22.70
N THR A 180 -16.51 19.35 -22.15
CA THR A 180 -15.24 18.65 -22.43
C THR A 180 -15.19 17.30 -21.69
N ALA A 181 -14.86 16.25 -22.44
CA ALA A 181 -14.54 14.91 -21.92
C ALA A 181 -13.55 14.97 -20.74
N PRO A 182 -13.54 14.00 -19.80
CA PRO A 182 -12.69 14.06 -18.62
C PRO A 182 -11.23 14.28 -19.03
N THR A 183 -10.71 15.44 -18.64
CA THR A 183 -9.31 15.83 -18.78
C THR A 183 -8.45 14.68 -18.26
N GLN A 184 -7.49 14.20 -19.05
CA GLN A 184 -6.54 13.18 -18.57
C GLN A 184 -5.91 13.68 -17.27
N ALA A 185 -5.82 12.80 -16.26
CA ALA A 185 -5.20 13.14 -15.01
C ALA A 185 -3.72 13.49 -15.25
N ASP A 186 -3.31 14.68 -14.81
CA ASP A 186 -1.97 15.22 -15.00
C ASP A 186 -1.38 15.74 -13.68
N LEU A 187 -0.07 16.00 -13.67
CA LEU A 187 0.64 16.51 -12.50
C LEU A 187 0.06 17.85 -11.98
N PRO A 188 -0.23 18.86 -12.84
CA PRO A 188 -0.91 20.08 -12.41
C PRO A 188 -2.23 19.85 -11.69
N GLY A 189 -3.11 19.00 -12.22
CA GLY A 189 -4.39 18.68 -11.60
C GLY A 189 -4.21 17.95 -10.26
N ALA A 190 -3.29 17.00 -10.17
CA ALA A 190 -3.03 16.27 -8.93
C ALA A 190 -2.47 17.18 -7.83
N LEU A 191 -1.55 18.07 -8.16
CA LEU A 191 -1.00 19.02 -7.19
C LEU A 191 -2.05 20.06 -6.76
N ALA A 192 -2.88 20.54 -7.69
CA ALA A 192 -3.98 21.43 -7.38
C ALA A 192 -5.00 20.76 -6.42
N ALA A 193 -5.26 19.46 -6.59
CA ALA A 193 -6.10 18.70 -5.68
C ALA A 193 -5.49 18.59 -4.27
N VAL A 194 -4.18 18.36 -4.15
CA VAL A 194 -3.49 18.38 -2.85
C VAL A 194 -3.58 19.77 -2.20
N VAL A 195 -3.28 20.84 -2.94
CA VAL A 195 -3.39 22.22 -2.42
C VAL A 195 -4.80 22.50 -1.91
N SER A 196 -5.83 22.14 -2.69
CA SER A 196 -7.23 22.35 -2.31
C SER A 196 -7.60 21.53 -1.06
N SER A 197 -7.18 20.26 -0.99
CA SER A 197 -7.39 19.40 0.17
C SER A 197 -6.73 19.95 1.44
N GLU A 198 -5.52 20.51 1.34
CA GLU A 198 -4.82 21.09 2.49
C GLU A 198 -5.46 22.41 2.95
N GLN A 199 -5.94 23.24 2.02
CA GLN A 199 -6.69 24.45 2.37
C GLN A 199 -8.03 24.11 3.07
N GLU A 200 -8.77 23.13 2.57
CA GLU A 200 -10.00 22.64 3.21
C GLU A 200 -9.73 22.09 4.61
N ALA A 201 -8.66 21.29 4.77
CA ALA A 201 -8.24 20.77 6.06
C ALA A 201 -7.94 21.88 7.07
N ILE A 202 -7.15 22.90 6.68
CA ILE A 202 -6.86 24.05 7.55
C ILE A 202 -8.14 24.71 8.03
N TYR A 203 -9.09 24.97 7.12
CA TYR A 203 -10.39 25.55 7.47
C TYR A 203 -11.16 24.67 8.45
N ALA A 204 -11.27 23.38 8.17
CA ALA A 204 -12.00 22.44 9.02
C ALA A 204 -11.39 22.32 10.41
N TYR A 205 -10.07 22.21 10.52
CA TYR A 205 -9.39 22.15 11.82
C TYR A 205 -9.62 23.43 12.63
N GLN A 206 -9.55 24.61 12.01
CA GLN A 206 -9.86 25.88 12.69
C GLN A 206 -11.30 25.90 13.24
N VAL A 207 -12.28 25.45 12.46
CA VAL A 207 -13.68 25.35 12.92
C VAL A 207 -13.82 24.31 14.04
N ALA A 208 -13.15 23.16 13.91
CA ALA A 208 -13.21 22.06 14.89
C ALA A 208 -12.67 22.45 16.27
N LEU A 209 -11.63 23.30 16.35
CA LEU A 209 -11.01 23.69 17.61
C LEU A 209 -12.01 24.29 18.60
N THR A 210 -13.06 24.95 18.11
CA THR A 210 -14.14 25.53 18.93
C THR A 210 -15.19 24.52 19.42
N LYS A 211 -15.15 23.29 18.89
CA LYS A 211 -16.16 22.24 19.12
C LYS A 211 -15.61 20.98 19.79
N LEU A 212 -14.28 20.84 19.84
CA LEU A 212 -13.60 19.69 20.44
C LEU A 212 -13.40 19.88 21.95
N ASP A 213 -13.34 18.78 22.69
CA ASP A 213 -12.87 18.80 24.09
C ASP A 213 -11.38 19.18 24.18
N ALA A 214 -10.90 19.48 25.39
CA ALA A 214 -9.53 19.96 25.59
C ALA A 214 -8.45 19.00 25.07
N LYS A 215 -8.63 17.68 25.24
CA LYS A 215 -7.65 16.69 24.79
C LYS A 215 -7.63 16.61 23.26
N ALA A 216 -8.80 16.50 22.65
CA ALA A 216 -8.91 16.44 21.19
C ALA A 216 -8.49 17.77 20.52
N SER A 217 -8.74 18.91 21.17
CA SER A 217 -8.32 20.24 20.71
C SER A 217 -6.80 20.40 20.71
N ALA A 218 -6.09 19.87 21.72
CA ALA A 218 -4.63 19.85 21.72
C ALA A 218 -4.07 19.06 20.52
N THR A 219 -4.61 17.86 20.25
CA THR A 219 -4.25 17.07 19.07
C THR A 219 -4.58 17.80 17.76
N ALA A 220 -5.76 18.42 17.67
CA ALA A 220 -6.18 19.18 16.49
C ALA A 220 -5.29 20.41 16.22
N THR A 221 -4.77 21.06 17.27
CA THR A 221 -3.84 22.18 17.13
C THR A 221 -2.52 21.73 16.49
N THR A 222 -1.99 20.57 16.91
CA THR A 222 -0.80 19.98 16.28
C THR A 222 -1.04 19.66 14.80
N TRP A 223 -2.19 19.07 14.46
CA TRP A 223 -2.51 18.75 13.07
C TRP A 223 -2.79 19.98 12.21
N LEU A 224 -3.39 21.03 12.76
CA LEU A 224 -3.55 22.31 12.07
C LEU A 224 -2.19 22.89 11.64
N ALA A 225 -1.20 22.89 12.54
CA ALA A 225 0.15 23.35 12.21
C ALA A 225 0.80 22.47 11.13
N ARG A 226 0.57 21.15 11.18
CA ARG A 226 1.04 20.22 10.14
C ARG A 226 0.43 20.52 8.77
N HIS A 227 -0.88 20.75 8.68
CA HIS A 227 -1.54 21.11 7.41
C HIS A 227 -1.05 22.44 6.84
N GLN A 228 -0.75 23.42 7.70
CA GLN A 228 -0.14 24.68 7.25
C GLN A 228 1.26 24.48 6.64
N GLU A 229 2.06 23.57 7.19
CA GLU A 229 3.33 23.16 6.59
C GLU A 229 3.13 22.41 5.28
N LEU A 230 2.20 21.46 5.24
CA LEU A 230 1.89 20.67 4.03
C LEU A 230 1.39 21.57 2.89
N LEU A 231 0.54 22.56 3.17
CA LEU A 231 0.11 23.55 2.18
C LEU A 231 1.30 24.34 1.62
N ARG A 232 2.19 24.85 2.49
CA ARG A 232 3.41 25.56 2.04
C ARG A 232 4.31 24.65 1.20
N GLY A 233 4.43 23.38 1.58
CA GLY A 233 5.13 22.34 0.82
C GLY A 233 4.53 22.10 -0.55
N ALA A 234 3.21 21.94 -0.65
CA ALA A 234 2.49 21.74 -1.91
C ALA A 234 2.64 22.96 -2.84
N GLU A 235 2.50 24.19 -2.31
CA GLU A 235 2.74 25.42 -3.06
C GLU A 235 4.21 25.51 -3.53
N ALA A 236 5.18 25.01 -2.75
CA ALA A 236 6.59 24.93 -3.15
C ALA A 236 6.82 23.92 -4.27
N GLN A 237 6.19 22.74 -4.22
CA GLN A 237 6.21 21.78 -5.33
C GLN A 237 5.64 22.43 -6.61
N GLY A 238 4.58 23.23 -6.48
CA GLY A 238 4.00 23.94 -7.62
C GLY A 238 5.01 24.87 -8.28
N ARG A 239 5.74 25.65 -7.46
CA ARG A 239 6.83 26.49 -7.97
C ARG A 239 7.97 25.67 -8.59
N LEU A 240 8.35 24.53 -8.02
CA LEU A 240 9.40 23.68 -8.61
C LEU A 240 9.04 23.18 -10.01
N HIS A 241 7.76 22.91 -10.26
CA HIS A 241 7.23 22.45 -11.54
C HIS A 241 6.65 23.58 -12.42
N CYS A 242 6.83 24.84 -12.01
CA CYS A 242 6.23 26.03 -12.63
C CYS A 242 4.70 25.92 -12.87
N ILE A 243 3.99 25.28 -11.94
CA ILE A 243 2.53 25.13 -11.90
C ILE A 243 1.92 26.28 -11.07
N ALA A 244 0.88 26.92 -11.61
CA ALA A 244 0.16 27.97 -10.89
C ALA A 244 -0.58 27.42 -9.66
N THR A 245 -0.43 28.09 -8.53
CA THR A 245 -1.16 27.74 -7.31
C THR A 245 -2.65 28.05 -7.48
N PRO A 246 -3.56 27.11 -7.16
CA PRO A 246 -4.99 27.38 -7.11
C PRO A 246 -5.33 28.57 -6.19
N PRO A 247 -6.29 29.43 -6.56
CA PRO A 247 -6.73 30.52 -5.69
C PRO A 247 -7.32 29.95 -4.39
N ARG A 248 -7.19 30.72 -3.30
CA ARG A 248 -7.80 30.35 -2.02
C ARG A 248 -9.28 30.67 -2.03
N GLU A 249 -10.09 29.70 -1.65
CA GLU A 249 -11.52 29.90 -1.44
C GLU A 249 -11.79 30.71 -0.16
N ALA A 250 -12.86 31.52 -0.17
CA ALA A 250 -13.26 32.32 1.00
C ALA A 250 -13.84 31.46 2.15
N GLY A 251 -14.27 30.23 1.84
CA GLY A 251 -14.79 29.28 2.82
C GLY A 251 -15.12 27.93 2.21
N TYR A 252 -15.20 26.90 3.04
CA TYR A 252 -15.46 25.53 2.62
C TYR A 252 -16.76 25.01 3.23
N ARG A 253 -17.49 24.20 2.45
CA ARG A 253 -18.70 23.54 2.93
C ARG A 253 -18.34 22.32 3.77
N LEU A 254 -18.52 22.41 5.08
CA LEU A 254 -18.36 21.28 5.98
C LEU A 254 -19.58 20.34 5.93
N PRO A 255 -19.39 19.02 6.12
CA PRO A 255 -20.51 18.08 6.15
C PRO A 255 -21.45 18.39 7.33
N ALA A 256 -22.75 18.15 7.16
CA ALA A 256 -23.75 18.45 8.20
C ALA A 256 -23.46 17.74 9.54
N THR A 257 -22.80 16.58 9.50
CA THR A 257 -22.37 15.81 10.68
C THR A 257 -21.25 16.47 11.48
N PHE A 258 -20.56 17.47 10.93
CA PHE A 258 -19.41 18.13 11.54
C PHE A 258 -19.75 18.78 12.89
N ALA A 259 -20.92 19.42 12.99
CA ALA A 259 -21.36 20.08 14.21
C ALA A 259 -21.60 19.08 15.35
N ALA A 260 -22.08 17.87 15.04
CA ALA A 260 -22.40 16.85 16.03
C ALA A 260 -21.20 15.99 16.41
N LYS A 261 -20.31 15.70 15.46
CA LYS A 261 -19.16 14.79 15.64
C LYS A 261 -17.92 15.35 14.93
N PRO A 262 -17.32 16.45 15.44
CA PRO A 262 -16.19 17.11 14.77
C PRO A 262 -15.00 16.18 14.55
N GLY A 263 -14.63 15.35 15.53
CA GLY A 263 -13.52 14.40 15.38
C GLY A 263 -13.73 13.36 14.27
N LEU A 264 -14.94 12.80 14.16
CA LEU A 264 -15.27 11.84 13.09
C LEU A 264 -15.27 12.52 11.71
N ALA A 265 -15.74 13.77 11.64
CA ALA A 265 -15.73 14.54 10.41
C ALA A 265 -14.30 14.89 9.96
N LEU A 266 -13.40 15.24 10.90
CA LEU A 266 -11.97 15.40 10.64
C LEU A 266 -11.35 14.11 10.12
N GLY A 267 -11.63 12.96 10.75
CA GLY A 267 -11.13 11.68 10.25
C GLY A 267 -11.62 11.32 8.84
N SER A 268 -12.88 11.64 8.53
CA SER A 268 -13.42 11.45 7.17
C SER A 268 -12.74 12.34 6.14
N MET A 269 -12.44 13.59 6.50
CA MET A 269 -11.70 14.54 5.66
C MET A 269 -10.25 14.09 5.41
N GLU A 270 -9.56 13.64 6.45
CA GLU A 270 -8.20 13.06 6.33
C GLU A 270 -8.22 11.79 5.47
N SER A 271 -9.31 11.03 5.51
CA SER A 271 -9.47 9.88 4.62
C SER A 271 -9.71 10.29 3.17
N SER A 272 -10.38 11.41 2.89
CA SER A 272 -10.60 11.87 1.51
C SER A 272 -9.34 12.45 0.87
N SER A 273 -8.42 13.03 1.67
CA SER A 273 -7.15 13.55 1.15
C SER A 273 -6.21 12.45 0.64
N LEU A 274 -6.41 11.20 1.09
CA LEU A 274 -5.63 10.05 0.63
C LEU A 274 -5.65 9.90 -0.89
N THR A 275 -6.78 10.17 -1.54
CA THR A 275 -6.88 10.07 -3.00
C THR A 275 -6.03 11.12 -3.70
N ALA A 276 -6.03 12.37 -3.23
CA ALA A 276 -5.22 13.45 -3.80
C ALA A 276 -3.71 13.14 -3.70
N TYR A 277 -3.25 12.66 -2.54
CA TYR A 277 -1.86 12.24 -2.38
C TYR A 277 -1.52 11.02 -3.23
N ALA A 278 -2.40 10.03 -3.31
CA ALA A 278 -2.19 8.84 -4.13
C ALA A 278 -2.14 9.16 -5.64
N ASP A 279 -2.96 10.09 -6.12
CA ASP A 279 -2.90 10.60 -7.49
C ASP A 279 -1.57 11.33 -7.74
N LEU A 280 -1.11 12.16 -6.79
CA LEU A 280 0.19 12.82 -6.90
C LEU A 280 1.35 11.81 -6.91
N VAL A 281 1.29 10.73 -6.13
CA VAL A 281 2.28 9.63 -6.19
C VAL A 281 2.33 9.02 -7.59
N ALA A 282 1.18 8.81 -8.24
CA ALA A 282 1.14 8.26 -9.59
C ALA A 282 1.70 9.22 -10.66
N LEU A 283 1.49 10.52 -10.50
CA LEU A 283 1.70 11.51 -11.55
C LEU A 283 2.99 12.33 -11.38
N SER A 284 3.72 12.14 -10.29
CA SER A 284 5.00 12.81 -10.00
C SER A 284 6.18 11.83 -10.05
N GLU A 285 7.40 12.34 -9.99
CA GLU A 285 8.64 11.55 -9.94
C GLU A 285 9.62 12.15 -8.91
N GLY A 286 10.71 11.44 -8.63
CA GLY A 286 11.81 11.93 -7.80
C GLY A 286 11.39 12.43 -6.41
N GLU A 287 11.91 13.60 -6.02
CA GLU A 287 11.65 14.21 -4.71
C GLU A 287 10.16 14.55 -4.50
N THR A 288 9.44 14.97 -5.54
CA THR A 288 8.01 15.27 -5.44
C THR A 288 7.20 14.01 -5.13
N ARG A 289 7.58 12.88 -5.73
CA ARG A 289 6.93 11.60 -5.42
C ARG A 289 7.23 11.16 -4.00
N GLN A 290 8.48 11.27 -3.55
CA GLN A 290 8.83 10.92 -2.18
C GLN A 290 8.03 11.77 -1.18
N TRP A 291 7.93 13.07 -1.42
CA TRP A 291 7.09 13.98 -0.62
C TRP A 291 5.61 13.56 -0.62
N ALA A 292 5.07 13.14 -1.77
CA ALA A 292 3.69 12.67 -1.88
C ALA A 292 3.46 11.33 -1.15
N ILE A 293 4.44 10.42 -1.16
CA ILE A 293 4.40 9.16 -0.40
C ILE A 293 4.34 9.46 1.11
N ASP A 294 5.18 10.38 1.59
CA ASP A 294 5.18 10.78 3.00
C ASP A 294 3.85 11.43 3.40
N GLY A 295 3.31 12.29 2.52
CA GLY A 295 1.99 12.90 2.68
C GLY A 295 0.85 11.87 2.75
N LEU A 296 0.87 10.85 1.89
CA LEU A 296 -0.09 9.74 1.90
C LEU A 296 -0.04 8.96 3.23
N VAL A 297 1.17 8.60 3.68
CA VAL A 297 1.36 7.87 4.94
C VAL A 297 0.87 8.70 6.14
N ASP A 298 1.22 9.98 6.18
CA ASP A 298 0.83 10.87 7.27
C ASP A 298 -0.69 11.13 7.30
N ALA A 299 -1.32 11.36 6.15
CA ALA A 299 -2.77 11.49 6.05
C ALA A 299 -3.49 10.22 6.55
N ALA A 300 -2.97 9.05 6.21
CA ALA A 300 -3.54 7.78 6.65
C ALA A 300 -3.43 7.59 8.18
N LYS A 301 -2.30 7.99 8.77
CA LYS A 301 -2.14 8.01 10.24
C LYS A 301 -3.09 8.99 10.92
N ARG A 302 -3.26 10.20 10.36
CA ARG A 302 -4.18 11.20 10.93
C ARG A 302 -5.64 10.74 10.86
N SER A 303 -6.04 10.12 9.76
CA SER A 303 -7.35 9.48 9.62
C SER A 303 -7.59 8.44 10.73
N GLN A 304 -6.60 7.56 10.97
CA GLN A 304 -6.68 6.57 12.04
C GLN A 304 -6.68 7.19 13.45
N ALA A 305 -5.92 8.27 13.67
CA ALA A 305 -5.89 9.00 14.94
C ALA A 305 -7.27 9.60 15.30
N TRP A 306 -8.08 9.93 14.29
CA TRP A 306 -9.48 10.33 14.43
C TRP A 306 -10.48 9.17 14.43
N GLY A 307 -9.99 7.93 14.47
CA GLY A 307 -10.81 6.71 14.50
C GLY A 307 -11.45 6.35 13.17
N THR A 308 -11.04 6.97 12.06
CA THR A 308 -11.52 6.61 10.72
C THR A 308 -10.66 5.48 10.16
N PRO A 309 -11.24 4.33 9.81
CA PRO A 309 -10.48 3.21 9.29
C PRO A 309 -9.97 3.52 7.88
N VAL A 310 -8.68 3.30 7.67
CA VAL A 310 -8.08 3.31 6.34
C VAL A 310 -8.29 1.91 5.75
N GLY A 311 -8.93 1.83 4.58
CA GLY A 311 -9.16 0.56 3.90
C GLY A 311 -7.86 -0.16 3.49
N PRO A 312 -7.94 -1.35 2.87
CA PRO A 312 -6.77 -2.14 2.48
C PRO A 312 -5.86 -1.45 1.45
N PHE A 313 -6.37 -0.39 0.80
CA PHE A 313 -5.64 0.44 -0.16
C PHE A 313 -5.86 1.91 0.15
N ALA A 314 -4.92 2.53 0.85
CA ALA A 314 -4.98 3.96 1.16
C ALA A 314 -5.00 4.79 -0.14
N GLY A 315 -6.05 5.59 -0.35
CA GLY A 315 -6.15 6.50 -1.49
C GLY A 315 -6.50 5.86 -2.84
N LEU A 316 -6.81 4.56 -2.87
CA LEU A 316 -7.32 3.86 -4.06
C LEU A 316 -8.78 3.48 -3.87
N ALA A 317 -9.64 4.01 -4.73
CA ALA A 317 -11.03 3.57 -4.80
C ALA A 317 -11.08 2.17 -5.43
N VAL A 318 -11.11 1.14 -4.60
CA VAL A 318 -11.39 -0.22 -5.07
C VAL A 318 -12.89 -0.45 -4.98
N ASP A 319 -13.52 -0.83 -6.09
CA ASP A 319 -14.93 -1.21 -6.07
C ASP A 319 -15.10 -2.40 -5.13
N GLY A 320 -15.73 -2.17 -3.98
CA GLY A 320 -15.98 -3.21 -2.99
C GLY A 320 -16.88 -4.35 -3.51
N LYS A 321 -17.59 -4.15 -4.64
CA LYS A 321 -18.32 -5.23 -5.32
C LYS A 321 -17.39 -6.17 -6.09
N ALA A 322 -16.23 -5.70 -6.52
CA ALA A 322 -15.20 -6.53 -7.16
C ALA A 322 -14.35 -7.31 -6.14
N LEU A 323 -14.38 -6.93 -4.85
CA LEU A 323 -13.69 -7.67 -3.79
C LEU A 323 -14.50 -8.90 -3.37
N PRO A 324 -13.91 -10.11 -3.34
CA PRO A 324 -14.63 -11.32 -2.95
C PRO A 324 -15.07 -11.23 -1.48
N ARG A 325 -16.36 -11.47 -1.22
CA ARG A 325 -16.91 -11.47 0.13
C ARG A 325 -16.40 -12.68 0.92
N CYS A 326 -15.50 -12.47 1.88
CA CYS A 326 -14.92 -13.51 2.75
C CYS A 326 -15.90 -14.26 3.68
N ARG A 327 -17.23 -14.14 3.52
CA ARG A 327 -18.19 -14.92 4.33
C ARG A 327 -18.22 -16.42 4.00
N ALA A 328 -17.70 -16.83 2.85
CA ALA A 328 -17.59 -18.25 2.48
C ALA A 328 -16.26 -18.91 2.91
N ALA A 329 -15.18 -18.14 3.12
CA ALA A 329 -13.82 -18.69 3.30
C ALA A 329 -13.57 -19.33 4.68
N LEU A 330 -14.22 -18.83 5.74
CA LEU A 330 -14.02 -19.35 7.11
C LEU A 330 -14.53 -20.77 7.33
N ARG A 331 -15.54 -21.25 6.57
CA ARG A 331 -15.96 -22.66 6.59
C ARG A 331 -15.15 -23.55 5.66
N VAL A 332 -14.35 -22.95 4.78
CA VAL A 332 -13.62 -23.66 3.72
C VAL A 332 -12.13 -23.73 4.03
N HIS A 333 -11.57 -23.09 5.07
CA HIS A 333 -10.11 -23.11 5.29
C HIS A 333 -9.47 -24.51 5.46
N ARG A 334 -10.23 -25.56 5.78
CA ARG A 334 -9.72 -26.96 5.71
C ARG A 334 -9.75 -27.58 4.30
N LYS A 335 -10.55 -27.05 3.37
CA LYS A 335 -10.71 -27.49 1.96
C LYS A 335 -10.12 -26.53 0.91
N ALA A 336 -10.06 -25.22 1.17
CA ALA A 336 -9.48 -24.20 0.28
C ALA A 336 -7.97 -24.37 0.13
N PHE A 337 -7.29 -24.82 1.19
CA PHE A 337 -5.87 -25.18 1.10
C PHE A 337 -5.64 -26.39 0.18
N LEU A 338 -6.63 -27.28 0.04
CA LEU A 338 -6.59 -28.40 -0.91
C LEU A 338 -6.95 -27.96 -2.34
N CYS A 339 -7.90 -27.02 -2.51
CA CYS A 339 -8.25 -26.48 -3.81
C CYS A 339 -7.13 -25.61 -4.42
N TRP A 340 -6.51 -24.75 -3.62
CA TRP A 340 -5.36 -23.95 -4.05
C TRP A 340 -4.14 -24.82 -4.41
N ARG A 341 -3.94 -25.95 -3.72
CA ARG A 341 -2.88 -26.92 -4.03
C ARG A 341 -3.17 -27.78 -5.27
N GLN A 342 -4.43 -27.98 -5.65
CA GLN A 342 -4.83 -28.75 -6.85
C GLN A 342 -4.77 -27.96 -8.16
N GLN A 343 -4.64 -26.64 -8.12
CA GLN A 343 -4.50 -25.80 -9.32
C GLN A 343 -3.05 -25.72 -9.83
N ILE A 344 -2.10 -26.41 -9.18
CA ILE A 344 -0.70 -26.57 -9.62
C ILE A 344 -0.62 -27.86 -10.46
N PRO A 345 -0.16 -27.82 -11.73
CA PRO A 345 -0.23 -28.96 -12.64
C PRO A 345 0.52 -30.20 -12.11
N SER A 346 -0.12 -31.36 -12.23
CA SER A 346 0.24 -32.66 -11.63
C SER A 346 1.53 -33.31 -12.16
N ALA A 347 2.41 -32.57 -12.82
CA ALA A 347 3.64 -33.10 -13.42
C ALA A 347 4.78 -33.41 -12.40
N TRP A 348 4.50 -33.36 -11.09
CA TRP A 348 5.51 -33.41 -10.03
C TRP A 348 5.20 -34.40 -8.89
N LEU A 349 4.62 -35.56 -9.19
CA LEU A 349 4.36 -36.61 -8.19
C LEU A 349 5.15 -37.88 -8.53
N VAL A 350 6.33 -38.03 -7.93
CA VAL A 350 7.02 -39.32 -7.74
C VAL A 350 6.64 -39.85 -6.35
N PRO A 351 6.25 -41.14 -6.20
CA PRO A 351 5.83 -41.68 -4.91
C PRO A 351 7.05 -42.09 -4.08
N TRP A 352 7.18 -41.54 -2.87
CA TRP A 352 8.14 -42.00 -1.86
C TRP A 352 7.41 -42.78 -0.77
N LEU A 353 7.63 -44.09 -0.69
CA LEU A 353 7.31 -44.94 0.46
C LEU A 353 8.35 -44.70 1.58
N PRO A 354 7.96 -44.62 2.87
CA PRO A 354 8.91 -44.55 3.97
C PRO A 354 9.30 -45.97 4.45
N SER A 355 10.60 -46.20 4.58
CA SER A 355 11.16 -47.39 5.23
C SER A 355 11.82 -47.02 6.56
N LYS A 356 11.45 -47.78 7.59
CA LYS A 356 12.15 -48.07 8.86
C LYS A 356 12.10 -47.04 10.00
N LEU A 357 11.27 -47.43 10.97
CA LEU A 357 11.33 -47.12 12.40
C LEU A 357 12.59 -47.71 13.05
N GLN A 358 13.18 -47.00 14.01
CA GLN A 358 13.89 -47.53 15.19
C GLN A 358 13.95 -46.45 16.31
N PRO A 359 14.11 -46.83 17.59
CA PRO A 359 13.30 -46.30 18.69
C PRO A 359 14.05 -45.35 19.65
N CYS A 360 13.27 -44.50 20.32
CA CYS A 360 13.72 -43.61 21.40
C CYS A 360 14.11 -44.40 22.66
N THR A 361 15.33 -44.15 23.16
CA THR A 361 15.71 -44.43 24.55
C THR A 361 15.30 -43.27 25.45
N ARG A 362 14.78 -43.65 26.62
CA ARG A 362 14.16 -42.83 27.66
C ARG A 362 15.21 -42.53 28.73
N THR A 363 15.51 -41.26 29.00
CA THR A 363 16.26 -40.84 30.19
C THR A 363 15.36 -40.02 31.10
N ASN A 364 15.17 -40.55 32.31
CA ASN A 364 14.43 -39.95 33.41
C ASN A 364 15.23 -38.81 34.02
N HIS A 365 14.61 -37.65 34.23
CA HIS A 365 15.09 -36.63 35.15
C HIS A 365 14.12 -36.46 36.31
N THR A 366 14.63 -36.73 37.51
CA THR A 366 14.03 -36.50 38.83
C THR A 366 14.00 -35.00 39.17
N PRO A 367 13.00 -34.52 39.91
CA PRO A 367 12.92 -33.12 40.35
C PRO A 367 13.62 -32.92 41.70
N THR A 368 14.41 -31.85 41.80
CA THR A 368 14.97 -31.37 43.07
C THR A 368 14.14 -30.19 43.60
N THR A 369 13.59 -30.38 44.78
CA THR A 369 12.86 -29.41 45.60
C THR A 369 13.79 -28.52 46.43
N SER A 370 13.27 -27.33 46.79
CA SER A 370 13.54 -26.50 48.02
C SER A 370 14.11 -25.08 47.73
N PRO A 371 14.05 -24.12 48.68
CA PRO A 371 12.85 -23.64 49.39
C PRO A 371 12.80 -22.10 49.56
N THR A 372 11.67 -21.67 50.15
CA THR A 372 11.26 -20.43 50.84
C THR A 372 12.27 -19.37 51.33
N GLY A 373 11.80 -18.10 51.28
CA GLY A 373 12.26 -16.90 52.01
C GLY A 373 12.17 -15.67 51.10
N SER A 374 11.73 -14.46 51.43
CA SER A 374 11.53 -13.74 52.68
C SER A 374 10.71 -12.46 52.39
N THR A 375 9.94 -12.05 53.39
CA THR A 375 9.23 -10.79 53.61
C THR A 375 10.02 -9.50 53.32
N GLY A 376 9.32 -8.45 52.86
CA GLY A 376 9.86 -7.10 52.70
C GLY A 376 8.80 -6.01 52.50
N SER A 377 8.16 -5.61 53.60
CA SER A 377 7.24 -4.47 53.72
C SER A 377 7.99 -3.13 53.54
N GLY A 378 7.44 -2.20 52.75
CA GLY A 378 7.97 -0.83 52.63
C GLY A 378 6.93 0.17 52.14
N ARG A 379 6.04 0.62 53.03
CA ARG A 379 5.20 1.82 52.82
C ARG A 379 6.06 3.07 53.00
N ARG A 380 5.92 4.07 52.12
CA ARG A 380 6.19 5.48 52.44
C ARG A 380 5.05 6.37 51.92
N PRO A 381 4.56 7.34 52.72
CA PRO A 381 3.57 8.31 52.30
C PRO A 381 4.23 9.59 51.76
N TRP A 382 3.59 10.23 50.79
CA TRP A 382 3.84 11.63 50.45
C TRP A 382 2.79 12.51 51.15
N ARG A 383 3.26 13.56 51.82
CA ARG A 383 2.48 14.64 52.40
C ARG A 383 2.85 15.95 51.69
N GLN A 384 1.78 16.74 51.51
CA GLN A 384 1.66 18.19 51.28
C GLN A 384 2.15 18.76 49.96
#